data_AF-A0A3R8IQH5-F1
#
_entry.id   AF-A0A3R8IQH5-F1
#
_cell.length_a   1.000
_cell.length_b   1.000
_cell.length_c   1.000
_cell.angle_alpha   90.00
_cell.angle_beta   90.00
_cell.angle_gamma   90.00
#
_symmetry.space_group_name_H-M   'P 1'
#
loop_
_entity.id
_entity.type
_entity.pdbx_description
1 polymer ?
#
loop_
_entity_poly.entity_id
_entity_poly.type
_entity_poly.pdbx_seq_one_letter_code
_entity_poly.pdbx_strand_id
1 'polypeptide(L)'
;MKKTLLAACGLSVAASLPSAVMLALAVLAPATSVRGATQYWNKANTTPPLVWATNNNPNWTDADDGTNYAVWGGASTDAVIVTPSASIAFGGSIVNAASLTIRGGATFTHNGATNTGVNISGANGTSGSGDFSLSENSASTARLGVYLGSHTVNSTGYNGTITVNSFTNTSSGLYLGSDSKLAAAGAAYTGTDTNTRVVLNDGTLFLHGGLAGTTATLGSLSGSGRIALSNIASANSGTRTLKIQQNTNTTFTGDIGSLTTTQTNNLLALTKSGTGSLTINADDASGYAGDTIVEQGTLRLNGTFGNTAVSGGAINQGNFVVNSDATLALDGTFNLGGAKTVTIKTGGTLDAGRMTLDGAGTTTSAGLVFEGIATIRFALGSEDTGSLITLADASMKGQSSGAADSIFFNFTNAGDAQAGATYNLIHFGTDARTSIVSTEYALSQESIDAGWVGNFSYSDNGRTLRFTVSAVGSTIPEPGTVALLAGIAVLVAAGATRRRLFS
;
A
#
# COMPACT_ATOMS: atom_id res chain seq x y z
N MET A 1 21.14 29.90 65.48
CA MET A 1 20.58 29.61 66.82
C MET A 1 20.08 28.17 66.82
N LYS A 2 20.64 27.32 67.70
CA LYS A 2 20.10 26.11 68.41
C LYS A 2 18.94 25.35 67.74
N LYS A 3 18.83 24.01 67.64
CA LYS A 3 19.51 22.77 68.12
C LYS A 3 18.72 21.64 67.37
N THR A 4 19.28 20.75 66.56
CA THR A 4 19.82 19.39 66.85
C THR A 4 19.05 18.53 67.89
N LEU A 5 18.48 17.39 67.45
CA LEU A 5 18.68 15.97 67.88
C LEU A 5 17.48 15.10 67.39
N LEU A 6 17.66 14.03 66.61
CA LEU A 6 17.89 12.60 66.98
C LEU A 6 16.86 12.05 68.00
N ALA A 7 16.39 10.81 68.03
CA ALA A 7 16.42 9.55 67.26
C ALA A 7 15.86 8.48 68.24
N ALA A 8 15.33 7.36 67.74
CA ALA A 8 15.09 6.03 68.37
C ALA A 8 13.63 5.57 68.20
N CYS A 9 13.32 4.57 67.37
CA CYS A 9 13.58 3.13 67.51
C CYS A 9 12.77 2.49 68.64
N GLY A 10 11.78 1.66 68.27
CA GLY A 10 11.00 0.79 69.15
C GLY A 10 10.47 -0.39 68.34
N LEU A 11 10.99 -1.58 68.64
CA LEU A 11 10.78 -2.86 67.98
C LEU A 11 9.71 -3.69 68.73
N SER A 12 9.14 -4.68 68.02
CA SER A 12 8.45 -5.91 68.50
C SER A 12 6.98 -5.77 68.95
N VAL A 13 6.02 -6.69 68.75
CA VAL A 13 6.01 -8.16 68.58
C VAL A 13 4.80 -8.59 67.72
N ALA A 14 4.91 -9.76 67.09
CA ALA A 14 3.94 -10.47 66.24
C ALA A 14 2.72 -11.10 66.96
N ALA A 15 1.61 -11.28 66.23
CA ALA A 15 0.62 -12.38 66.33
C ALA A 15 -0.41 -12.23 65.17
N SER A 16 -0.30 -12.96 64.06
CA SER A 16 -0.97 -14.25 63.73
C SER A 16 -2.49 -14.19 63.42
N LEU A 17 -2.83 -14.04 62.12
CA LEU A 17 -3.87 -14.70 61.26
C LEU A 17 -5.34 -14.85 61.74
N PRO A 18 -6.34 -15.17 60.85
CA PRO A 18 -6.55 -14.88 59.41
C PRO A 18 -8.01 -14.47 59.06
N SER A 19 -8.32 -14.37 57.74
CA SER A 19 -9.66 -14.39 57.08
C SER A 19 -10.27 -13.01 56.80
N ALA A 20 -10.69 -12.61 55.61
CA ALA A 20 -11.00 -13.33 54.37
C ALA A 20 -10.69 -12.42 53.17
N VAL A 21 -9.93 -12.94 52.20
CA VAL A 21 -9.86 -12.37 50.85
C VAL A 21 -11.15 -12.81 50.14
N MET A 22 -12.08 -11.89 49.92
CA MET A 22 -13.15 -12.10 48.95
C MET A 22 -12.53 -12.15 47.56
N LEU A 23 -12.25 -13.38 47.09
CA LEU A 23 -12.02 -13.67 45.69
C LEU A 23 -13.36 -13.48 44.97
N ALA A 24 -13.57 -12.31 44.39
CA ALA A 24 -14.66 -12.09 43.44
C ALA A 24 -14.38 -12.91 42.18
N LEU A 25 -14.87 -14.14 42.16
CA LEU A 25 -14.90 -15.01 40.99
C LEU A 25 -15.92 -14.41 40.01
N ALA A 26 -15.48 -13.44 39.21
CA ALA A 26 -16.23 -13.00 38.04
C ALA A 26 -16.26 -14.17 37.06
N VAL A 27 -17.29 -15.02 37.17
CA VAL A 27 -17.65 -15.98 36.13
C VAL A 27 -18.01 -15.14 34.90
N LEU A 28 -17.05 -14.93 34.01
CA LEU A 28 -17.33 -14.58 32.62
C LEU A 28 -18.14 -15.76 32.07
N ALA A 29 -19.46 -15.68 32.17
CA ALA A 29 -20.31 -16.48 31.32
C ALA A 29 -19.88 -16.17 29.89
N PRO A 30 -19.44 -17.16 29.08
CA PRO A 30 -19.21 -16.90 27.67
C PRO A 30 -20.53 -16.36 27.14
N ALA A 31 -20.51 -15.14 26.60
CA ALA A 31 -21.63 -14.64 25.84
C ALA A 31 -21.82 -15.64 24.70
N THR A 32 -22.80 -16.53 24.82
CA THR A 32 -23.21 -17.42 23.74
C THR A 32 -23.79 -16.51 22.67
N SER A 33 -22.93 -16.06 21.76
CA SER A 33 -23.35 -15.49 20.49
C SER A 33 -24.32 -16.50 19.88
N VAL A 34 -25.61 -16.14 19.84
CA VAL A 34 -26.61 -16.92 19.14
C VAL A 34 -26.30 -16.75 17.67
N ARG A 35 -25.48 -17.66 17.13
CA ARG A 35 -25.13 -17.69 15.70
C ARG A 35 -26.43 -17.85 14.92
N GLY A 36 -26.68 -16.97 13.96
CA GLY A 36 -27.87 -17.11 13.11
C GLY A 36 -27.83 -18.39 12.29
N ALA A 37 -28.98 -18.80 11.77
CA ALA A 37 -29.08 -19.99 10.93
C ALA A 37 -28.14 -19.89 9.70
N THR A 38 -27.65 -21.02 9.22
CA THR A 38 -26.90 -21.10 7.96
C THR A 38 -27.85 -21.52 6.86
N GLN A 39 -27.85 -20.78 5.76
CA GLN A 39 -28.64 -21.08 4.57
C GLN A 39 -27.73 -21.36 3.37
N TYR A 40 -28.13 -22.35 2.58
CA TYR A 40 -27.34 -22.90 1.49
C TYR A 40 -27.98 -22.57 0.14
N TRP A 41 -27.15 -22.18 -0.82
CA TRP A 41 -27.50 -22.04 -2.22
C TRP A 41 -26.89 -23.21 -2.99
N ASN A 42 -27.72 -24.19 -3.33
CA ASN A 42 -27.31 -25.44 -3.97
C ASN A 42 -28.00 -25.68 -5.33
N LYS A 43 -28.56 -24.62 -5.93
CA LYS A 43 -29.20 -24.69 -7.26
C LYS A 43 -28.19 -24.57 -8.39
N ALA A 44 -28.34 -25.43 -9.40
CA ALA A 44 -27.55 -25.42 -10.62
C ALA A 44 -27.70 -24.10 -11.40
N ASN A 45 -26.68 -23.78 -12.21
CA ASN A 45 -26.68 -22.63 -13.10
C ASN A 45 -27.80 -22.74 -14.15
N THR A 46 -28.81 -21.87 -14.05
CA THR A 46 -29.88 -21.74 -15.06
C THR A 46 -29.75 -20.43 -15.83
N THR A 47 -30.22 -20.41 -17.07
CA THR A 47 -30.38 -19.20 -17.88
C THR A 47 -31.88 -18.91 -18.05
N PRO A 48 -32.40 -17.74 -17.64
CA PRO A 48 -31.70 -16.62 -17.02
C PRO A 48 -31.19 -16.93 -15.59
N PRO A 49 -30.19 -16.17 -15.08
CA PRO A 49 -29.66 -16.36 -13.74
C PRO A 49 -30.75 -16.31 -12.68
N LEU A 50 -30.62 -17.13 -11.64
CA LEU A 50 -31.56 -17.13 -10.52
C LEU A 50 -31.34 -15.90 -9.65
N VAL A 51 -32.43 -15.34 -9.15
CA VAL A 51 -32.39 -14.14 -8.32
C VAL A 51 -31.98 -14.51 -6.89
N TRP A 52 -30.92 -13.88 -6.38
CA TRP A 52 -30.54 -13.86 -4.98
C TRP A 52 -31.77 -13.44 -4.18
N ALA A 53 -32.20 -14.32 -3.27
CA ALA A 53 -33.54 -14.26 -2.72
C ALA A 53 -33.96 -12.86 -2.26
N THR A 54 -35.13 -12.43 -2.73
CA THR A 54 -35.97 -11.49 -1.99
C THR A 54 -36.67 -12.25 -0.87
N ASN A 55 -37.30 -11.54 0.07
CA ASN A 55 -38.17 -12.12 1.10
C ASN A 55 -39.29 -13.06 0.58
N ASN A 56 -39.50 -13.14 -0.73
CA ASN A 56 -40.54 -13.95 -1.36
C ASN A 56 -40.02 -15.02 -2.35
N ASN A 57 -38.71 -15.19 -2.52
CA ASN A 57 -38.15 -16.14 -3.50
C ASN A 57 -37.40 -17.32 -2.83
N PRO A 58 -37.93 -18.55 -2.90
CA PRO A 58 -37.38 -19.72 -2.20
C PRO A 58 -36.24 -20.38 -3.01
N ASN A 59 -35.06 -19.74 -3.00
CA ASN A 59 -33.84 -20.27 -3.63
C ASN A 59 -32.78 -20.78 -2.64
N TRP A 60 -33.05 -20.66 -1.34
CA TRP A 60 -32.18 -21.13 -0.26
C TRP A 60 -32.70 -22.40 0.36
N THR A 61 -31.84 -23.13 1.06
CA THR A 61 -32.17 -24.36 1.79
C THR A 61 -31.51 -24.30 3.17
N ASP A 62 -32.09 -24.95 4.19
CA ASP A 62 -31.50 -25.01 5.54
C ASP A 62 -30.45 -26.13 5.68
N ALA A 63 -30.20 -26.87 4.60
CA ALA A 63 -29.22 -27.94 4.51
C ALA A 63 -28.45 -27.88 3.19
N ASP A 64 -27.19 -28.30 3.23
CA ASP A 64 -26.21 -28.28 2.12
C ASP A 64 -26.74 -28.95 0.85
N ASP A 65 -27.34 -30.14 0.99
CA ASP A 65 -27.97 -30.95 -0.04
C ASP A 65 -29.50 -30.90 -0.01
N GLY A 66 -30.06 -29.95 0.77
CA GLY A 66 -31.50 -29.85 0.99
C GLY A 66 -32.27 -29.59 -0.32
N THR A 67 -33.41 -30.24 -0.46
CA THR A 67 -34.38 -29.96 -1.55
C THR A 67 -35.54 -29.08 -1.10
N ASN A 68 -35.68 -28.88 0.22
CA ASN A 68 -36.70 -28.06 0.84
C ASN A 68 -36.25 -26.60 0.86
N TYR A 69 -37.06 -25.74 0.26
CA TYR A 69 -36.71 -24.34 0.09
C TYR A 69 -37.12 -23.48 1.29
N ALA A 70 -36.25 -22.57 1.66
CA ALA A 70 -36.44 -21.56 2.69
C ALA A 70 -36.36 -20.15 2.08
N VAL A 71 -37.06 -19.23 2.73
CA VAL A 71 -36.91 -17.78 2.50
C VAL A 71 -35.65 -17.30 3.22
N TRP A 72 -35.00 -16.26 2.68
CA TRP A 72 -33.83 -15.66 3.32
C TRP A 72 -34.10 -15.22 4.77
N GLY A 73 -33.31 -15.72 5.71
CA GLY A 73 -33.54 -15.56 7.15
C GLY A 73 -33.20 -14.19 7.73
N GLY A 74 -32.69 -13.25 6.93
CA GLY A 74 -32.38 -11.87 7.35
C GLY A 74 -30.92 -11.64 7.76
N ALA A 75 -30.65 -10.53 8.45
CA ALA A 75 -29.31 -9.97 8.62
C ALA A 75 -28.34 -10.82 9.48
N SER A 76 -28.85 -11.72 10.32
CA SER A 76 -28.04 -12.61 11.16
C SER A 76 -27.67 -13.93 10.48
N THR A 77 -28.20 -14.19 9.29
CA THR A 77 -28.05 -15.48 8.60
C THR A 77 -26.70 -15.59 7.90
N ASP A 78 -26.04 -16.73 8.08
CA ASP A 78 -24.85 -17.11 7.31
C ASP A 78 -25.27 -17.67 5.94
N ALA A 79 -24.65 -17.20 4.86
CA ALA A 79 -24.88 -17.70 3.51
C ALA A 79 -23.76 -18.64 3.06
N VAL A 80 -24.11 -19.79 2.47
CA VAL A 80 -23.17 -20.70 1.83
C VAL A 80 -23.62 -20.97 0.40
N ILE A 81 -22.82 -20.58 -0.58
CA ILE A 81 -23.00 -20.98 -1.99
C ILE A 81 -22.22 -22.27 -2.19
N VAL A 82 -22.96 -23.34 -2.44
CA VAL A 82 -22.42 -24.70 -2.63
C VAL A 82 -22.27 -25.00 -4.12
N THR A 83 -23.14 -24.42 -4.96
CA THR A 83 -23.09 -24.61 -6.41
C THR A 83 -21.77 -24.05 -6.98
N PRO A 84 -20.95 -24.89 -7.63
CA PRO A 84 -19.75 -24.43 -8.31
C PRO A 84 -20.08 -23.45 -9.45
N SER A 85 -19.32 -22.36 -9.54
CA SER A 85 -19.48 -21.30 -10.54
C SER A 85 -20.90 -20.74 -10.59
N ALA A 86 -21.54 -20.55 -9.44
CA ALA A 86 -22.93 -20.11 -9.36
C ALA A 86 -23.16 -18.77 -10.08
N SER A 87 -24.11 -18.69 -11.00
CA SER A 87 -24.56 -17.42 -11.58
C SER A 87 -25.80 -16.91 -10.86
N ILE A 88 -25.65 -15.84 -10.09
CA ILE A 88 -26.70 -15.32 -9.23
C ILE A 88 -26.92 -13.84 -9.55
N ALA A 89 -28.17 -13.45 -9.77
CA ALA A 89 -28.51 -12.06 -9.97
C ALA A 89 -29.15 -11.45 -8.72
N PHE A 90 -28.74 -10.27 -8.29
CA PHE A 90 -29.47 -9.57 -7.24
C PHE A 90 -30.72 -8.89 -7.81
N GLY A 91 -31.85 -9.01 -7.11
CA GLY A 91 -33.13 -8.41 -7.49
C GLY A 91 -33.80 -7.72 -6.32
N GLY A 92 -34.44 -6.57 -6.57
CA GLY A 92 -35.19 -5.83 -5.56
C GLY A 92 -34.32 -4.95 -4.66
N SER A 93 -33.93 -5.46 -3.48
CA SER A 93 -33.27 -4.71 -2.39
C SER A 93 -31.91 -5.31 -2.01
N ILE A 94 -31.14 -4.59 -1.19
CA ILE A 94 -29.90 -5.12 -0.60
C ILE A 94 -30.23 -6.26 0.37
N VAL A 95 -29.55 -7.39 0.21
CA VAL A 95 -29.66 -8.54 1.12
C VAL A 95 -28.56 -8.48 2.16
N ASN A 96 -28.88 -8.70 3.44
CA ASN A 96 -27.91 -8.66 4.51
C ASN A 96 -27.58 -10.09 4.94
N ALA A 97 -26.29 -10.44 4.94
CA ALA A 97 -25.76 -11.69 5.44
C ALA A 97 -24.75 -11.43 6.57
N ALA A 98 -24.73 -12.32 7.56
CA ALA A 98 -23.75 -12.28 8.63
C ALA A 98 -22.36 -12.70 8.11
N SER A 99 -22.31 -13.74 7.28
CA SER A 99 -21.12 -14.18 6.55
C SER A 99 -21.50 -14.76 5.19
N LEU A 100 -20.56 -14.80 4.24
CA LEU A 100 -20.75 -15.43 2.93
C LEU A 100 -19.61 -16.40 2.61
N THR A 101 -19.91 -17.70 2.50
CA THR A 101 -18.96 -18.73 2.06
C THR A 101 -19.31 -19.19 0.64
N ILE A 102 -18.32 -19.28 -0.25
CA ILE A 102 -18.51 -19.70 -1.65
C ILE A 102 -17.60 -20.88 -1.96
N ARG A 103 -18.20 -22.03 -2.28
CA ARG A 103 -17.48 -23.28 -2.58
C ARG A 103 -17.45 -23.48 -4.10
N GLY A 104 -16.35 -23.05 -4.72
CA GLY A 104 -16.14 -23.24 -6.16
C GLY A 104 -16.52 -22.06 -7.05
N GLY A 105 -16.50 -20.84 -6.51
CA GLY A 105 -16.68 -19.62 -7.29
C GLY A 105 -18.15 -19.21 -7.48
N ALA A 106 -18.39 -17.91 -7.61
CA ALA A 106 -19.69 -17.36 -8.01
C ALA A 106 -19.54 -16.11 -8.88
N THR A 107 -20.56 -15.82 -9.67
CA THR A 107 -20.70 -14.56 -10.41
C THR A 107 -21.98 -13.89 -9.96
N PHE A 108 -21.84 -12.67 -9.46
CA PHE A 108 -22.93 -11.83 -9.04
C PHE A 108 -23.24 -10.79 -10.10
N THR A 109 -24.51 -10.77 -10.49
CA THR A 109 -25.02 -9.88 -11.53
C THR A 109 -26.18 -9.03 -11.04
N HIS A 110 -26.54 -8.03 -11.82
CA HIS A 110 -27.72 -7.22 -11.61
C HIS A 110 -28.92 -7.79 -12.37
N ASN A 111 -30.11 -7.80 -11.75
CA ASN A 111 -31.38 -8.06 -12.43
C ASN A 111 -32.46 -7.08 -11.95
N GLY A 112 -32.71 -6.02 -12.74
CA GLY A 112 -33.87 -5.16 -12.55
C GLY A 112 -33.60 -3.68 -12.80
N ALA A 113 -34.41 -2.82 -12.19
CA ALA A 113 -34.29 -1.36 -12.28
C ALA A 113 -34.02 -0.69 -10.92
N THR A 114 -33.82 -1.49 -9.86
CA THR A 114 -33.62 -1.02 -8.49
C THR A 114 -32.19 -1.28 -8.02
N ASN A 115 -31.73 -0.46 -7.07
CA ASN A 115 -30.43 -0.66 -6.43
C ASN A 115 -30.46 -1.97 -5.63
N THR A 116 -29.49 -2.84 -5.89
CA THR A 116 -29.43 -4.18 -5.30
C THR A 116 -28.00 -4.50 -4.87
N GLY A 117 -27.86 -5.59 -4.13
CA GLY A 117 -26.57 -6.00 -3.64
C GLY A 117 -26.64 -6.96 -2.48
N VAL A 118 -25.48 -7.26 -1.91
CA VAL A 118 -25.34 -7.97 -0.64
C VAL A 118 -24.47 -7.16 0.31
N ASN A 119 -24.91 -7.07 1.56
CA ASN A 119 -24.13 -6.56 2.67
C ASN A 119 -23.65 -7.74 3.52
N ILE A 120 -22.34 -7.92 3.57
CA ILE A 120 -21.65 -8.92 4.36
C ILE A 120 -21.18 -8.22 5.63
N SER A 121 -21.95 -8.42 6.71
CA SER A 121 -21.84 -7.63 7.94
C SER A 121 -20.81 -8.15 8.94
N GLY A 122 -20.27 -9.36 8.74
CA GLY A 122 -19.33 -10.00 9.66
C GLY A 122 -19.85 -10.13 11.09
N ALA A 123 -21.18 -10.09 11.29
CA ALA A 123 -21.80 -10.01 12.62
C ALA A 123 -21.48 -11.21 13.52
N ASN A 124 -21.15 -12.36 12.92
CA ASN A 124 -20.78 -13.59 13.62
C ASN A 124 -19.25 -13.73 13.85
N GLY A 125 -18.48 -12.64 13.67
CA GLY A 125 -17.01 -12.64 13.83
C GLY A 125 -16.23 -13.11 12.60
N THR A 126 -16.92 -13.45 11.50
CA THR A 126 -16.29 -13.85 10.24
C THR A 126 -17.01 -13.20 9.06
N SER A 127 -16.29 -12.53 8.17
CA SER A 127 -16.89 -11.96 6.94
C SER A 127 -17.20 -13.05 5.90
N GLY A 128 -16.50 -14.18 5.92
CA GLY A 128 -16.71 -15.30 5.01
C GLY A 128 -15.52 -15.59 4.10
N SER A 129 -15.72 -16.40 3.07
CA SER A 129 -14.64 -16.87 2.21
C SER A 129 -15.09 -17.31 0.81
N GLY A 130 -14.12 -17.55 -0.07
CA GLY A 130 -14.31 -18.06 -1.42
C GLY A 130 -14.10 -16.99 -2.49
N ASP A 131 -14.13 -17.39 -3.74
CA ASP A 131 -13.91 -16.47 -4.86
C ASP A 131 -15.25 -16.04 -5.46
N PHE A 132 -15.38 -14.77 -5.85
CA PHE A 132 -16.50 -14.34 -6.67
C PHE A 132 -16.14 -13.20 -7.62
N SER A 133 -16.97 -13.05 -8.65
CA SER A 133 -16.91 -11.91 -9.56
C SER A 133 -18.18 -11.08 -9.50
N LEU A 134 -18.05 -9.77 -9.71
CA LEU A 134 -19.13 -8.82 -9.89
C LEU A 134 -19.16 -8.42 -11.36
N SER A 135 -20.31 -8.58 -12.01
CA SER A 135 -20.47 -8.29 -13.42
C SER A 135 -21.81 -7.64 -13.73
N GLU A 136 -21.84 -6.82 -14.77
CA GLU A 136 -23.09 -6.36 -15.35
C GLU A 136 -23.65 -7.41 -16.32
N ASN A 137 -24.95 -7.71 -16.22
CA ASN A 137 -25.64 -8.60 -17.17
C ASN A 137 -26.32 -7.81 -18.31
N SER A 138 -26.69 -6.55 -18.04
CA SER A 138 -27.27 -5.63 -19.01
C SER A 138 -27.05 -4.19 -18.53
N ALA A 139 -26.85 -3.25 -19.45
CA ALA A 139 -26.73 -1.83 -19.14
C ALA A 139 -27.87 -1.38 -18.21
N SER A 140 -27.52 -0.89 -17.03
CA SER A 140 -28.47 -0.54 -15.98
C SER A 140 -28.13 0.78 -15.32
N THR A 141 -29.13 1.63 -15.13
CA THR A 141 -28.98 2.85 -14.31
C THR A 141 -29.02 2.56 -12.82
N ALA A 142 -29.35 1.33 -12.43
CA ALA A 142 -29.38 0.92 -11.04
C ALA A 142 -28.04 0.38 -10.56
N ARG A 143 -27.77 0.56 -9.28
CA ARG A 143 -26.50 0.14 -8.66
C ARG A 143 -26.53 -1.34 -8.30
N LEU A 144 -25.42 -2.03 -8.57
CA LEU A 144 -25.04 -3.29 -7.95
C LEU A 144 -23.88 -3.07 -6.97
N GLY A 145 -24.07 -3.40 -5.68
CA GLY A 145 -23.03 -3.28 -4.67
C GLY A 145 -22.81 -4.55 -3.86
N VAL A 146 -21.56 -4.93 -3.61
CA VAL A 146 -21.22 -5.84 -2.51
C VAL A 146 -20.54 -5.04 -1.43
N TYR A 147 -21.06 -5.09 -0.20
CA TYR A 147 -20.54 -4.36 0.94
C TYR A 147 -19.82 -5.32 1.88
N LEU A 148 -18.54 -5.06 2.14
CA LEU A 148 -17.75 -5.73 3.17
C LEU A 148 -17.70 -4.80 4.39
N GLY A 149 -18.78 -4.85 5.17
CA GLY A 149 -19.10 -3.83 6.15
C GLY A 149 -18.69 -4.15 7.58
N SER A 150 -17.89 -5.20 7.86
CA SER A 150 -17.85 -5.82 9.18
C SER A 150 -17.76 -4.86 10.38
N HIS A 151 -18.75 -4.95 11.29
CA HIS A 151 -18.93 -4.01 12.41
C HIS A 151 -18.27 -4.50 13.71
N THR A 152 -17.57 -5.64 13.69
CA THR A 152 -16.97 -6.21 14.89
C THR A 152 -15.44 -6.11 14.85
N VAL A 153 -14.86 -5.61 15.92
CA VAL A 153 -13.40 -5.38 16.09
C VAL A 153 -12.55 -6.65 15.92
N ASN A 154 -13.15 -7.83 16.00
CA ASN A 154 -12.47 -9.13 15.88
C ASN A 154 -12.91 -9.91 14.64
N SER A 155 -13.57 -9.26 13.68
CA SER A 155 -13.96 -9.95 12.45
C SER A 155 -12.74 -10.38 11.68
N THR A 156 -12.70 -11.65 11.27
CA THR A 156 -11.82 -12.06 10.18
C THR A 156 -12.29 -11.36 8.90
N GLY A 157 -11.36 -10.86 8.09
CA GLY A 157 -11.69 -10.28 6.80
C GLY A 157 -12.25 -11.33 5.85
N TYR A 158 -12.78 -10.89 4.72
CA TYR A 158 -13.21 -11.83 3.68
C TYR A 158 -12.00 -12.58 3.10
N ASN A 159 -12.01 -13.91 3.16
CA ASN A 159 -10.89 -14.72 2.66
C ASN A 159 -11.16 -15.25 1.26
N GLY A 160 -10.56 -14.63 0.25
CA GLY A 160 -10.70 -15.05 -1.14
C GLY A 160 -10.45 -13.93 -2.14
N THR A 161 -10.66 -14.25 -3.41
CA THR A 161 -10.45 -13.37 -4.55
C THR A 161 -11.77 -12.77 -5.02
N ILE A 162 -11.83 -11.46 -5.08
CA ILE A 162 -12.97 -10.69 -5.56
C ILE A 162 -12.58 -10.01 -6.86
N THR A 163 -13.21 -10.42 -7.96
CA THR A 163 -13.04 -9.78 -9.26
C THR A 163 -14.16 -8.78 -9.50
N VAL A 164 -13.85 -7.50 -9.73
CA VAL A 164 -14.85 -6.47 -10.03
C VAL A 164 -14.73 -6.07 -11.49
N ASN A 165 -15.66 -6.52 -12.32
CA ASN A 165 -15.69 -6.16 -13.74
C ASN A 165 -16.28 -4.76 -13.94
N SER A 166 -16.21 -4.27 -15.18
CA SER A 166 -16.80 -2.99 -15.56
C SER A 166 -18.31 -2.94 -15.35
N PHE A 167 -18.78 -1.73 -15.09
CA PHE A 167 -20.19 -1.40 -14.95
C PHE A 167 -20.49 -0.09 -15.67
N THR A 168 -21.62 0.00 -16.36
CA THR A 168 -22.12 1.27 -16.91
C THR A 168 -22.49 2.26 -15.81
N ASN A 169 -23.05 1.77 -14.69
CA ASN A 169 -23.27 2.59 -13.51
C ASN A 169 -21.98 2.74 -12.70
N THR A 170 -21.47 3.98 -12.63
CA THR A 170 -20.24 4.33 -11.92
C THR A 170 -20.32 4.24 -10.40
N SER A 171 -21.50 3.94 -9.84
CA SER A 171 -21.69 3.60 -8.42
C SER A 171 -21.74 2.10 -8.18
N SER A 172 -21.67 1.25 -9.20
CA SER A 172 -21.63 -0.21 -9.01
C SER A 172 -20.20 -0.66 -8.71
N GLY A 173 -20.07 -1.67 -7.84
CA GLY A 173 -18.76 -2.23 -7.49
C GLY A 173 -18.67 -2.85 -6.10
N LEU A 174 -17.45 -2.96 -5.60
CA LEU A 174 -17.14 -3.47 -4.27
C LEU A 174 -17.01 -2.31 -3.29
N TYR A 175 -17.68 -2.39 -2.14
CA TYR A 175 -17.69 -1.38 -1.11
C TYR A 175 -17.02 -1.90 0.16
N LEU A 176 -16.01 -1.19 0.64
CA LEU A 176 -15.32 -1.50 1.90
C LEU A 176 -15.83 -0.59 3.02
N GLY A 177 -16.20 -1.19 4.15
CA GLY A 177 -16.78 -0.51 5.30
C GLY A 177 -18.29 -0.28 5.19
N SER A 178 -18.88 0.13 6.30
CA SER A 178 -20.32 0.41 6.40
C SER A 178 -20.69 1.77 5.79
N ASP A 179 -21.99 2.07 5.75
CA ASP A 179 -22.50 3.34 5.25
C ASP A 179 -22.08 4.53 6.12
N SER A 180 -22.06 4.38 7.44
CA SER A 180 -21.89 5.51 8.36
C SER A 180 -20.70 5.36 9.28
N LYS A 181 -19.95 6.45 9.44
CA LYS A 181 -18.91 6.59 10.45
C LYS A 181 -19.50 6.32 11.84
N LEU A 182 -18.87 5.44 12.63
CA LEU A 182 -19.30 5.24 14.02
C LEU A 182 -18.90 6.45 14.87
N ALA A 183 -19.77 6.80 15.81
CA ALA A 183 -19.50 7.88 16.75
C ALA A 183 -18.33 7.57 17.70
N ALA A 184 -18.00 6.28 17.90
CA ALA A 184 -16.89 5.86 18.74
C ALA A 184 -15.56 5.88 17.95
N ALA A 185 -14.62 6.71 18.40
CA ALA A 185 -13.25 6.69 17.89
C ALA A 185 -12.62 5.30 18.12
N GLY A 186 -12.00 4.74 17.08
CA GLY A 186 -11.28 3.45 17.17
C GLY A 186 -12.08 2.19 16.88
N ALA A 187 -13.35 2.29 16.51
CA ALA A 187 -14.07 1.13 15.97
C ALA A 187 -13.48 0.73 14.62
N ALA A 188 -12.78 -0.41 14.57
CA ALA A 188 -12.18 -0.93 13.36
C ALA A 188 -13.23 -1.63 12.49
N TYR A 189 -13.36 -1.19 11.24
CA TYR A 189 -14.15 -1.88 10.22
C TYR A 189 -13.24 -2.83 9.45
N THR A 190 -13.15 -4.09 9.90
CA THR A 190 -12.25 -5.11 9.32
C THR A 190 -13.01 -6.09 8.41
N GLY A 191 -13.93 -5.57 7.58
CA GLY A 191 -14.57 -6.38 6.53
C GLY A 191 -13.58 -7.02 5.56
N THR A 192 -12.34 -6.54 5.56
CA THR A 192 -11.22 -7.04 4.77
C THR A 192 -9.97 -7.23 5.63
N ASP A 193 -9.10 -8.13 5.20
CA ASP A 193 -7.80 -8.39 5.82
C ASP A 193 -6.75 -8.84 4.79
N THR A 194 -5.65 -9.40 5.26
CA THR A 194 -4.54 -9.91 4.44
C THR A 194 -4.90 -11.11 3.58
N ASN A 195 -6.07 -11.71 3.76
CA ASN A 195 -6.59 -12.81 2.95
C ASN A 195 -7.56 -12.31 1.87
N THR A 196 -8.01 -11.05 1.95
CA THR A 196 -8.86 -10.43 0.92
C THR A 196 -8.01 -10.01 -0.28
N ARG A 197 -8.29 -10.57 -1.45
CA ARG A 197 -7.62 -10.22 -2.71
C ARG A 197 -8.62 -9.56 -3.64
N VAL A 198 -8.25 -8.42 -4.21
CA VAL A 198 -9.13 -7.69 -5.14
C VAL A 198 -8.45 -7.59 -6.51
N VAL A 199 -9.17 -8.01 -7.54
CA VAL A 199 -8.80 -7.81 -8.94
C VAL A 199 -9.84 -6.87 -9.55
N LEU A 200 -9.42 -5.68 -9.98
CA LEU A 200 -10.29 -4.81 -10.76
C LEU A 200 -10.10 -5.13 -12.24
N ASN A 201 -11.20 -5.30 -12.96
CA ASN A 201 -11.24 -5.50 -14.41
C ASN A 201 -12.14 -4.43 -15.00
N ASP A 202 -11.67 -3.19 -14.87
CA ASP A 202 -12.35 -1.92 -15.15
C ASP A 202 -13.53 -1.58 -14.21
N GLY A 203 -13.70 -2.37 -13.15
CA GLY A 203 -14.66 -2.11 -12.08
C GLY A 203 -14.19 -1.08 -11.06
N THR A 204 -15.05 -0.79 -10.07
CA THR A 204 -14.74 0.17 -9.01
C THR A 204 -14.68 -0.47 -7.62
N LEU A 205 -13.61 -0.15 -6.88
CA LEU A 205 -13.49 -0.36 -5.44
C LEU A 205 -13.81 0.94 -4.71
N PHE A 206 -14.74 0.90 -3.79
CA PHE A 206 -15.13 2.04 -2.97
C PHE A 206 -14.64 1.92 -1.53
N LEU A 207 -14.02 2.98 -1.03
CA LEU A 207 -13.85 3.18 0.42
C LEU A 207 -15.05 3.96 0.94
N HIS A 208 -15.92 3.30 1.71
CA HIS A 208 -17.22 3.85 2.08
C HIS A 208 -17.19 4.78 3.31
N GLY A 209 -18.34 5.32 3.70
CA GLY A 209 -18.47 6.31 4.78
C GLY A 209 -17.98 5.81 6.14
N GLY A 210 -18.21 4.54 6.46
CA GLY A 210 -17.80 3.89 7.69
C GLY A 210 -16.28 3.86 7.89
N LEU A 211 -15.49 3.93 6.81
CA LEU A 211 -14.03 3.90 6.91
C LEU A 211 -13.40 5.23 7.34
N ALA A 212 -14.17 6.29 7.50
CA ALA A 212 -13.65 7.61 7.84
C ALA A 212 -12.89 7.60 9.19
N GLY A 213 -11.59 7.86 9.15
CA GLY A 213 -10.67 7.81 10.29
C GLY A 213 -10.08 6.41 10.56
N THR A 214 -10.24 5.46 9.64
CA THR A 214 -9.84 4.06 9.81
C THR A 214 -9.12 3.51 8.58
N THR A 215 -8.68 2.25 8.68
CA THR A 215 -7.95 1.54 7.63
C THR A 215 -8.69 0.30 7.19
N ALA A 216 -8.91 0.12 5.89
CA ALA A 216 -9.26 -1.16 5.29
C ALA A 216 -7.98 -1.86 4.80
N THR A 217 -7.82 -3.16 5.07
CA THR A 217 -6.62 -3.91 4.65
C THR A 217 -6.97 -4.93 3.57
N LEU A 218 -6.18 -5.01 2.50
CA LEU A 218 -6.24 -6.05 1.47
C LEU A 218 -4.92 -6.81 1.45
N GLY A 219 -4.95 -8.12 1.19
CA GLY A 219 -3.77 -8.94 0.94
C GLY A 219 -3.18 -8.78 -0.47
N SER A 220 -4.01 -8.40 -1.45
CA SER A 220 -3.53 -8.13 -2.80
C SER A 220 -4.45 -7.17 -3.55
N LEU A 221 -3.86 -6.34 -4.40
CA LEU A 221 -4.54 -5.52 -5.39
C LEU A 221 -3.89 -5.71 -6.77
N SER A 222 -4.69 -5.90 -7.82
CA SER A 222 -4.22 -5.93 -9.20
C SER A 222 -5.30 -5.56 -10.22
N GLY A 223 -4.89 -5.41 -11.49
CA GLY A 223 -5.78 -5.23 -12.63
C GLY A 223 -5.95 -3.77 -13.06
N SER A 224 -7.06 -3.44 -13.71
CA SER A 224 -7.39 -2.10 -14.22
C SER A 224 -8.73 -1.66 -13.64
N GLY A 225 -8.98 -0.37 -13.44
CA GLY A 225 -10.25 0.10 -12.88
C GLY A 225 -10.07 1.30 -11.98
N ARG A 226 -10.96 1.46 -10.99
CA ARG A 226 -10.98 2.67 -10.16
C ARG A 226 -11.05 2.36 -8.68
N ILE A 227 -10.30 3.11 -7.89
CA ILE A 227 -10.46 3.19 -6.43
C ILE A 227 -11.04 4.56 -6.11
N ALA A 228 -12.21 4.61 -5.47
CA ALA A 228 -12.93 5.84 -5.19
C ALA A 228 -13.41 5.93 -3.75
N LEU A 229 -13.69 7.14 -3.30
CA LEU A 229 -14.48 7.35 -2.07
C LEU A 229 -15.97 7.30 -2.41
N SER A 230 -16.78 6.81 -1.47
CA SER A 230 -18.22 6.93 -1.55
C SER A 230 -18.83 7.29 -0.19
N ASN A 231 -20.06 7.82 -0.23
CA ASN A 231 -20.74 8.40 0.93
C ASN A 231 -19.89 9.43 1.70
N ILE A 232 -19.48 10.48 0.98
CA ILE A 232 -18.59 11.55 1.45
C ILE A 232 -19.31 12.71 2.17
N ALA A 233 -20.53 12.48 2.67
CA ALA A 233 -21.28 13.48 3.44
C ALA A 233 -20.47 13.99 4.65
N SER A 234 -20.79 15.19 5.16
CA SER A 234 -20.06 15.82 6.28
C SER A 234 -19.96 14.95 7.53
N ALA A 235 -21.03 14.20 7.84
CA ALA A 235 -21.07 13.23 8.94
C ALA A 235 -20.04 12.09 8.80
N ASN A 236 -19.60 11.81 7.57
CA ASN A 236 -18.60 10.80 7.23
C ASN A 236 -17.25 11.43 6.83
N SER A 237 -16.96 12.65 7.29
CA SER A 237 -15.67 13.29 7.02
C SER A 237 -14.51 12.59 7.74
N GLY A 238 -13.36 12.57 7.07
CA GLY A 238 -12.11 12.00 7.56
C GLY A 238 -11.27 11.34 6.47
N THR A 239 -10.04 10.98 6.85
CA THR A 239 -9.13 10.18 6.03
C THR A 239 -9.54 8.71 6.08
N ARG A 240 -9.65 8.08 4.91
CA ARG A 240 -9.86 6.64 4.75
C ARG A 240 -8.57 6.04 4.22
N THR A 241 -7.98 5.12 4.96
CA THR A 241 -6.71 4.51 4.55
C THR A 241 -6.99 3.17 3.88
N LEU A 242 -6.47 2.98 2.68
CA LEU A 242 -6.37 1.66 2.06
C LEU A 242 -4.97 1.10 2.32
N LYS A 243 -4.89 0.04 3.11
CA LYS A 243 -3.65 -0.72 3.32
C LYS A 243 -3.63 -1.93 2.40
N ILE A 244 -2.54 -2.11 1.67
CA ILE A 244 -2.33 -3.25 0.78
C ILE A 244 -1.09 -4.00 1.30
N GLN A 245 -1.33 -5.16 1.89
CA GLN A 245 -0.29 -6.07 2.39
C GLN A 245 0.10 -7.08 1.31
N GLN A 246 0.76 -6.54 0.29
CA GLN A 246 1.14 -7.24 -0.92
C GLN A 246 2.40 -8.09 -0.68
N ASN A 247 2.28 -9.43 -0.71
CA ASN A 247 3.42 -10.36 -0.58
C ASN A 247 3.95 -10.89 -1.92
N THR A 248 3.20 -10.69 -3.00
CA THR A 248 3.56 -11.09 -4.38
C THR A 248 3.57 -9.87 -5.30
N ASN A 249 4.35 -9.91 -6.38
CA ASN A 249 4.40 -8.77 -7.29
C ASN A 249 3.10 -8.64 -8.09
N THR A 250 2.49 -7.45 -8.06
CA THR A 250 1.30 -7.13 -8.86
C THR A 250 1.39 -5.75 -9.49
N THR A 251 0.60 -5.57 -10.55
CA THR A 251 0.41 -4.28 -11.20
C THR A 251 -1.08 -3.90 -11.14
N PHE A 252 -1.33 -2.65 -10.81
CA PHE A 252 -2.61 -1.97 -10.92
C PHE A 252 -2.44 -0.82 -11.93
N THR A 253 -3.17 -0.85 -13.04
CA THR A 253 -3.12 0.17 -14.11
C THR A 253 -4.38 1.02 -14.12
N GLY A 254 -4.97 1.25 -12.95
CA GLY A 254 -6.21 1.99 -12.80
C GLY A 254 -6.02 3.29 -12.03
N ASP A 255 -7.10 4.03 -11.90
CA ASP A 255 -7.11 5.32 -11.24
C ASP A 255 -7.37 5.20 -9.74
N ILE A 256 -6.66 6.02 -8.95
CA ILE A 256 -6.90 6.15 -7.51
C ILE A 256 -7.36 7.56 -7.18
N GLY A 257 -8.55 7.66 -6.59
CA GLY A 257 -9.07 8.88 -5.99
C GLY A 257 -10.39 9.40 -6.58
N SER A 258 -10.83 10.54 -6.04
CA SER A 258 -12.06 11.21 -6.48
C SER A 258 -11.72 12.28 -7.52
N LEU A 259 -12.15 12.08 -8.78
CA LEU A 259 -12.12 13.12 -9.81
C LEU A 259 -13.09 14.27 -9.52
N THR A 260 -14.02 14.09 -8.57
CA THR A 260 -15.10 15.02 -8.29
C THR A 260 -15.04 15.55 -6.86
N THR A 261 -14.98 16.88 -6.75
CA THR A 261 -15.16 17.74 -5.57
C THR A 261 -13.97 17.92 -4.63
N THR A 262 -13.78 19.16 -4.22
CA THR A 262 -12.79 19.67 -3.26
C THR A 262 -12.76 18.86 -1.96
N GLN A 263 -11.71 18.04 -1.79
CA GLN A 263 -11.63 16.97 -0.80
C GLN A 263 -11.01 17.37 0.56
N THR A 264 -11.09 18.63 1.00
CA THR A 264 -10.42 19.05 2.25
C THR A 264 -10.82 18.22 3.48
N ASN A 265 -12.06 17.72 3.50
CA ASN A 265 -12.62 16.96 4.62
C ASN A 265 -12.68 15.44 4.39
N ASN A 266 -12.37 14.95 3.19
CA ASN A 266 -12.46 13.53 2.84
C ASN A 266 -11.22 13.15 2.04
N LEU A 267 -10.33 12.37 2.63
CA LEU A 267 -9.08 12.00 1.99
C LEU A 267 -9.02 10.49 1.82
N LEU A 268 -8.44 10.03 0.72
CA LEU A 268 -7.96 8.66 0.56
C LEU A 268 -6.47 8.68 0.86
N ALA A 269 -6.02 7.86 1.82
CA ALA A 269 -4.61 7.60 2.11
C ALA A 269 -4.25 6.17 1.68
N LEU A 270 -2.98 5.96 1.33
CA LEU A 270 -2.49 4.67 0.87
C LEU A 270 -1.39 4.16 1.81
N THR A 271 -1.44 2.88 2.16
CA THR A 271 -0.34 2.21 2.87
C THR A 271 0.05 0.94 2.14
N LYS A 272 1.29 0.87 1.66
CA LYS A 272 1.89 -0.36 1.12
C LYS A 272 2.64 -1.09 2.23
N SER A 273 2.36 -2.37 2.37
CA SER A 273 3.06 -3.29 3.28
C SER A 273 3.23 -4.66 2.62
N GLY A 274 3.85 -5.62 3.31
CA GLY A 274 4.19 -6.92 2.73
C GLY A 274 5.43 -6.87 1.83
N THR A 275 6.07 -8.01 1.65
CA THR A 275 7.41 -8.11 1.03
C THR A 275 7.43 -7.97 -0.50
N GLY A 276 6.27 -8.07 -1.15
CA GLY A 276 6.15 -7.99 -2.60
C GLY A 276 6.16 -6.55 -3.13
N SER A 277 6.17 -6.42 -4.45
CA SER A 277 6.02 -5.15 -5.15
C SER A 277 4.57 -4.87 -5.53
N LEU A 278 4.12 -3.62 -5.38
CA LEU A 278 2.90 -3.11 -6.01
C LEU A 278 3.29 -2.00 -6.98
N THR A 279 3.02 -2.18 -8.25
CA THR A 279 3.18 -1.14 -9.27
C THR A 279 1.84 -0.51 -9.57
N ILE A 280 1.75 0.81 -9.48
CA ILE A 280 0.58 1.61 -9.87
C ILE A 280 0.99 2.45 -11.07
N ASN A 281 0.37 2.17 -12.22
CA ASN A 281 0.51 2.97 -13.43
C ASN A 281 -0.74 3.84 -13.55
N ALA A 282 -0.54 5.16 -13.47
CA ALA A 282 -1.59 6.13 -13.69
C ALA A 282 -1.59 6.53 -15.18
N ASP A 283 -2.64 6.15 -15.91
CA ASP A 283 -2.80 6.48 -17.33
C ASP A 283 -3.23 7.96 -17.50
N ASP A 284 -4.11 8.45 -16.63
CA ASP A 284 -4.49 9.86 -16.46
C ASP A 284 -4.13 10.33 -15.03
N ALA A 285 -4.35 11.61 -14.70
CA ALA A 285 -4.00 12.17 -13.40
C ALA A 285 -4.72 11.49 -12.21
N SER A 286 -4.09 10.46 -11.65
CA SER A 286 -4.51 9.82 -10.40
C SER A 286 -4.22 10.74 -9.23
N GLY A 287 -5.17 10.96 -8.32
CA GLY A 287 -5.03 11.94 -7.26
C GLY A 287 -5.77 11.54 -6.00
N TYR A 288 -5.02 11.22 -4.95
CA TYR A 288 -5.54 10.94 -3.63
C TYR A 288 -4.80 11.80 -2.60
N ALA A 289 -5.50 12.82 -2.09
CA ALA A 289 -4.89 13.88 -1.27
C ALA A 289 -4.46 13.46 0.15
N GLY A 290 -4.60 12.17 0.51
CA GLY A 290 -4.07 11.63 1.75
C GLY A 290 -2.60 11.21 1.63
N ASP A 291 -2.01 10.88 2.77
CA ASP A 291 -0.60 10.46 2.82
C ASP A 291 -0.41 9.04 2.25
N THR A 292 0.77 8.80 1.69
CA THR A 292 1.25 7.52 1.19
C THR A 292 2.35 7.01 2.10
N ILE A 293 2.18 5.82 2.67
CA ILE A 293 3.18 5.20 3.56
C ILE A 293 3.63 3.88 2.94
N VAL A 294 4.94 3.68 2.82
CA VAL A 294 5.53 2.39 2.45
C VAL A 294 6.19 1.81 3.69
N GLU A 295 5.55 0.78 4.26
CA GLU A 295 6.01 0.09 5.46
C GLU A 295 7.03 -1.00 5.14
N GLN A 296 6.81 -1.76 4.04
CA GLN A 296 7.64 -2.89 3.61
C GLN A 296 7.49 -3.15 2.10
N GLY A 297 8.51 -3.79 1.52
CA GLY A 297 8.55 -4.15 0.10
C GLY A 297 8.65 -2.92 -0.79
N THR A 298 8.16 -3.03 -2.03
CA THR A 298 8.26 -1.94 -3.02
C THR A 298 6.89 -1.39 -3.39
N LEU A 299 6.72 -0.07 -3.33
CA LEU A 299 5.65 0.64 -4.02
C LEU A 299 6.26 1.36 -5.23
N ARG A 300 5.83 1.02 -6.44
CA ARG A 300 6.22 1.75 -7.65
C ARG A 300 5.06 2.57 -8.17
N LEU A 301 5.26 3.87 -8.34
CA LEU A 301 4.28 4.79 -8.88
C LEU A 301 4.82 5.36 -10.20
N ASN A 302 4.13 5.09 -11.29
CA ASN A 302 4.48 5.58 -12.62
C ASN A 302 3.35 6.47 -13.15
N GLY A 303 3.70 7.63 -13.71
CA GLY A 303 2.74 8.55 -14.34
C GLY A 303 2.59 9.88 -13.61
N THR A 304 1.42 10.50 -13.72
CA THR A 304 1.13 11.79 -13.08
C THR A 304 0.21 11.61 -11.88
N PHE A 305 0.68 12.03 -10.71
CA PHE A 305 -0.05 11.97 -9.46
C PHE A 305 -0.37 13.36 -8.92
N GLY A 306 -1.64 13.61 -8.65
CA GLY A 306 -2.22 14.91 -8.33
C GLY A 306 -2.38 15.78 -9.59
N ASN A 307 -3.50 16.49 -9.72
CA ASN A 307 -3.81 17.43 -10.81
C ASN A 307 -5.09 18.24 -10.51
N THR A 308 -5.49 19.14 -11.39
CA THR A 308 -6.79 19.84 -11.35
C THR A 308 -7.95 18.84 -11.31
N ALA A 309 -8.76 18.92 -10.25
CA ALA A 309 -10.07 18.28 -10.18
C ALA A 309 -10.91 18.72 -11.38
N VAL A 310 -11.91 17.90 -11.74
CA VAL A 310 -12.91 18.22 -12.77
C VAL A 310 -13.64 19.55 -12.48
N SER A 311 -13.65 20.01 -11.22
CA SER A 311 -14.20 21.31 -10.79
C SER A 311 -13.19 22.47 -10.75
N GLY A 312 -11.98 22.32 -11.31
CA GLY A 312 -10.97 23.37 -11.41
C GLY A 312 -10.12 23.62 -10.15
N GLY A 313 -10.28 22.84 -9.08
CA GLY A 313 -9.44 22.92 -7.88
C GLY A 313 -8.35 21.85 -7.87
N ALA A 314 -7.12 22.15 -7.49
CA ALA A 314 -6.04 21.16 -7.49
C ALA A 314 -6.26 20.05 -6.43
N ILE A 315 -6.21 18.79 -6.85
CA ILE A 315 -6.08 17.61 -5.97
C ILE A 315 -4.59 17.32 -5.87
N ASN A 316 -3.97 17.78 -4.80
CA ASN A 316 -2.55 17.54 -4.56
C ASN A 316 -2.37 16.34 -3.65
N GLN A 317 -1.29 15.60 -3.86
CA GLN A 317 -0.91 14.44 -3.05
C GLN A 317 -0.53 14.85 -1.63
N GLY A 318 -0.75 13.92 -0.69
CA GLY A 318 -0.26 14.05 0.68
C GLY A 318 1.25 13.82 0.78
N ASN A 319 1.72 13.55 1.99
CA ASN A 319 3.12 13.18 2.22
C ASN A 319 3.39 11.79 1.64
N PHE A 320 4.61 11.55 1.18
CA PHE A 320 5.15 10.21 0.99
C PHE A 320 6.11 9.89 2.14
N VAL A 321 5.95 8.74 2.77
CA VAL A 321 6.79 8.29 3.87
C VAL A 321 7.29 6.88 3.61
N VAL A 322 8.60 6.70 3.61
CA VAL A 322 9.27 5.42 3.39
C VAL A 322 9.94 4.97 4.67
N ASN A 323 9.48 3.85 5.24
CA ASN A 323 10.05 3.28 6.45
C ASN A 323 11.32 2.44 6.15
N SER A 324 11.98 1.95 7.21
CA SER A 324 13.11 1.02 7.09
C SER A 324 12.77 -0.18 6.22
N ASP A 325 13.71 -0.57 5.36
CA ASP A 325 13.61 -1.76 4.49
C ASP A 325 12.48 -1.70 3.45
N ALA A 326 11.85 -0.54 3.31
CA ALA A 326 10.86 -0.26 2.28
C ALA A 326 11.49 0.52 1.11
N THR A 327 10.94 0.30 -0.08
CA THR A 327 11.33 1.03 -1.29
C THR A 327 10.12 1.77 -1.88
N LEU A 328 10.29 3.07 -2.11
CA LEU A 328 9.38 3.84 -2.95
C LEU A 328 10.08 4.11 -4.28
N ALA A 329 9.51 3.61 -5.37
CA ALA A 329 9.97 3.88 -6.72
C ALA A 329 9.06 4.89 -7.40
N LEU A 330 9.61 6.00 -7.87
CA LEU A 330 8.83 7.09 -8.47
C LEU A 330 9.33 7.40 -9.88
N ASP A 331 8.42 7.43 -10.86
CA ASP A 331 8.72 7.82 -12.25
C ASP A 331 7.55 8.64 -12.82
N GLY A 332 7.81 9.89 -13.21
CA GLY A 332 6.77 10.84 -13.65
C GLY A 332 6.60 12.06 -12.73
N THR A 333 5.41 12.65 -12.69
CA THR A 333 5.16 13.93 -12.01
C THR A 333 4.27 13.75 -10.77
N PHE A 334 4.66 14.34 -9.65
CA PHE A 334 3.97 14.23 -8.37
C PHE A 334 3.70 15.63 -7.81
N ASN A 335 2.45 16.09 -7.95
CA ASN A 335 1.97 17.35 -7.43
C ASN A 335 1.66 17.20 -5.93
N LEU A 336 2.56 17.69 -5.09
CA LEU A 336 2.47 17.67 -3.64
C LEU A 336 1.64 18.85 -3.14
N GLY A 337 0.87 18.63 -2.08
CA GLY A 337 0.17 19.73 -1.39
C GLY A 337 1.14 20.69 -0.71
N GLY A 338 0.63 21.85 -0.27
CA GLY A 338 1.44 22.78 0.52
C GLY A 338 2.00 22.14 1.78
N ALA A 339 3.29 22.38 2.04
CA ALA A 339 4.03 21.82 3.17
C ALA A 339 4.14 20.29 3.18
N LYS A 340 3.90 19.62 2.04
CA LYS A 340 4.06 18.16 1.91
C LYS A 340 5.46 17.78 1.46
N THR A 341 5.82 16.53 1.73
CA THR A 341 7.20 16.03 1.58
C THR A 341 7.23 14.61 1.06
N VAL A 342 8.35 14.25 0.43
CA VAL A 342 8.81 12.87 0.29
C VAL A 342 9.85 12.64 1.39
N THR A 343 9.51 11.85 2.39
CA THR A 343 10.35 11.55 3.55
C THR A 343 10.88 10.12 3.47
N ILE A 344 12.21 9.99 3.47
CA ILE A 344 12.92 8.71 3.53
C ILE A 344 13.50 8.56 4.93
N LYS A 345 12.97 7.60 5.69
CA LYS A 345 13.48 7.31 7.03
C LYS A 345 14.76 6.51 6.98
N THR A 346 15.42 6.41 8.14
CA THR A 346 16.57 5.51 8.33
C THR A 346 16.23 4.09 7.86
N GLY A 347 17.08 3.51 7.00
CA GLY A 347 16.92 2.20 6.36
C GLY A 347 16.02 2.20 5.12
N GLY A 348 15.36 3.30 4.79
CA GLY A 348 14.46 3.41 3.64
C GLY A 348 15.20 3.64 2.32
N THR A 349 14.56 3.26 1.21
CA THR A 349 15.10 3.43 -0.15
C THR A 349 14.15 4.24 -1.04
N LEU A 350 14.68 5.26 -1.71
CA LEU A 350 14.03 5.92 -2.84
C LEU A 350 14.64 5.38 -4.15
N ASP A 351 13.85 4.68 -4.97
CA ASP A 351 14.25 4.29 -6.32
C ASP A 351 13.81 5.37 -7.31
N ALA A 352 14.75 6.25 -7.66
CA ALA A 352 14.46 7.42 -8.47
C ALA A 352 14.45 7.03 -9.95
N GLY A 353 13.30 7.13 -10.61
CA GLY A 353 13.21 7.20 -12.07
C GLY A 353 13.50 8.61 -12.57
N ARG A 354 12.77 9.05 -13.61
CA ARG A 354 12.71 10.47 -13.97
C ARG A 354 11.51 11.07 -13.26
N MET A 355 11.75 11.65 -12.09
CA MET A 355 10.68 12.17 -11.25
C MET A 355 10.71 13.69 -11.11
N THR A 356 9.53 14.29 -11.15
CA THR A 356 9.29 15.70 -10.83
C THR A 356 8.40 15.77 -9.60
N LEU A 357 8.88 16.43 -8.54
CA LEU A 357 8.07 16.84 -7.40
C LEU A 357 7.68 18.31 -7.60
N ASP A 358 6.38 18.60 -7.61
CA ASP A 358 5.87 19.96 -7.75
C ASP A 358 5.12 20.35 -6.47
N GLY A 359 5.41 21.52 -5.92
CA GLY A 359 4.75 22.08 -4.74
C GLY A 359 3.39 22.71 -5.08
N ALA A 360 2.96 22.63 -6.35
CA ALA A 360 1.71 23.18 -6.88
C ALA A 360 1.54 24.68 -6.58
N GLY A 361 2.63 25.44 -6.64
CA GLY A 361 2.65 26.90 -6.41
C GLY A 361 2.62 27.31 -4.94
N THR A 362 2.97 26.41 -4.02
CA THR A 362 3.00 26.69 -2.58
C THR A 362 4.43 27.00 -2.12
N THR A 363 4.59 27.97 -1.22
CA THR A 363 5.92 28.46 -0.80
C THR A 363 6.56 27.69 0.36
N THR A 364 5.99 26.55 0.78
CA THR A 364 6.30 25.89 2.06
C THR A 364 6.65 24.41 1.96
N SER A 365 6.60 23.81 0.78
CA SER A 365 6.86 22.37 0.63
C SER A 365 8.34 22.06 0.83
N ALA A 366 8.67 21.18 1.78
CA ALA A 366 10.07 20.84 2.06
C ALA A 366 10.69 19.92 1.00
N GLY A 367 9.90 19.45 0.02
CA GLY A 367 10.37 18.65 -1.11
C GLY A 367 10.81 17.27 -0.69
N LEU A 368 12.12 17.10 -0.48
CA LEU A 368 12.76 15.83 -0.17
C LEU A 368 13.41 15.88 1.22
N VAL A 369 13.07 14.93 2.08
CA VAL A 369 13.51 14.88 3.48
C VAL A 369 14.16 13.53 3.79
N PHE A 370 15.34 13.54 4.39
CA PHE A 370 16.05 12.35 4.86
C PHE A 370 16.19 12.40 6.39
N GLU A 371 15.61 11.43 7.10
CA GLU A 371 15.60 11.39 8.57
C GLU A 371 16.76 10.56 9.17
N GLY A 372 17.84 10.35 8.42
CA GLY A 372 19.01 9.57 8.84
C GLY A 372 19.61 8.78 7.70
N ILE A 373 20.01 7.52 7.94
CA ILE A 373 20.69 6.70 6.92
C ILE A 373 19.70 6.25 5.85
N ALA A 374 19.76 6.83 4.66
CA ALA A 374 18.84 6.55 3.56
C ALA A 374 19.60 6.12 2.31
N THR A 375 18.95 5.34 1.45
CA THR A 375 19.49 4.98 0.13
C THR A 375 18.66 5.62 -0.98
N ILE A 376 19.33 6.13 -2.00
CA ILE A 376 18.72 6.54 -3.25
C ILE A 376 19.29 5.67 -4.36
N ARG A 377 18.44 4.90 -5.04
CA ARG A 377 18.84 4.15 -6.23
C ARG A 377 18.70 5.05 -7.46
N PHE A 378 19.74 5.08 -8.28
CA PHE A 378 19.82 5.91 -9.48
C PHE A 378 20.33 5.07 -10.64
N ALA A 379 19.62 5.10 -11.76
CA ALA A 379 20.13 4.66 -13.04
C ALA A 379 20.85 5.84 -13.70
N LEU A 380 22.17 5.76 -13.86
CA LEU A 380 22.91 6.77 -14.64
C LEU A 380 22.81 6.43 -16.13
N GLY A 381 22.80 7.46 -16.97
CA GLY A 381 22.75 7.34 -18.44
C GLY A 381 23.31 8.60 -19.11
N SER A 382 23.72 8.50 -20.38
CA SER A 382 24.15 9.67 -21.16
C SER A 382 22.97 10.58 -21.51
N GLU A 383 23.21 11.90 -21.53
CA GLU A 383 22.35 12.93 -22.13
C GLU A 383 20.85 12.62 -22.10
N ASP A 384 20.24 12.71 -20.91
CA ASP A 384 18.79 12.56 -20.67
C ASP A 384 18.18 11.16 -20.63
N THR A 385 18.95 10.07 -20.57
CA THR A 385 18.38 8.71 -20.42
C THR A 385 18.38 8.18 -18.98
N GLY A 386 19.09 8.83 -18.07
CA GLY A 386 19.17 8.43 -16.66
C GLY A 386 18.04 8.97 -15.77
N SER A 387 18.03 8.46 -14.54
CA SER A 387 17.27 8.97 -13.41
C SER A 387 17.59 10.44 -13.14
N LEU A 388 16.57 11.20 -12.78
CA LEU A 388 16.71 12.59 -12.37
C LEU A 388 15.57 12.96 -11.42
N ILE A 389 15.91 13.59 -10.31
CA ILE A 389 14.92 14.16 -9.40
C ILE A 389 14.85 15.67 -9.66
N THR A 390 13.67 16.18 -9.98
CA THR A 390 13.43 17.62 -10.17
C THR A 390 12.42 18.12 -9.15
N LEU A 391 12.80 19.12 -8.36
CA LEU A 391 11.89 19.86 -7.48
C LEU A 391 11.50 21.13 -8.24
N ALA A 392 10.30 21.10 -8.84
CA ALA A 392 9.86 22.10 -9.81
C ALA A 392 9.53 23.45 -9.17
N ASP A 393 8.95 23.45 -7.96
CA ASP A 393 8.58 24.67 -7.25
C ASP A 393 9.82 25.35 -6.66
N ALA A 394 9.89 26.67 -6.81
CA ALA A 394 10.97 27.53 -6.34
C ALA A 394 11.33 27.30 -4.86
N SER A 395 10.32 27.03 -4.02
CA SER A 395 10.47 26.90 -2.58
C SER A 395 10.94 25.52 -2.10
N MET A 396 10.86 24.50 -2.96
CA MET A 396 11.12 23.11 -2.58
C MET A 396 12.60 22.82 -2.38
N LYS A 397 12.92 22.26 -1.20
CA LYS A 397 14.30 22.04 -0.75
C LYS A 397 14.64 20.55 -0.59
N GLY A 398 15.91 20.30 -0.29
CA GLY A 398 16.35 19.04 0.31
C GLY A 398 16.67 19.29 1.77
N GLN A 399 16.17 18.43 2.66
CA GLN A 399 16.48 18.45 4.09
C GLN A 399 17.05 17.10 4.51
N SER A 400 17.98 17.15 5.46
CA SER A 400 18.54 15.97 6.09
C SER A 400 18.77 16.26 7.56
N SER A 401 18.49 15.27 8.40
CA SER A 401 18.89 15.25 9.81
C SER A 401 20.05 14.28 10.07
N GLY A 402 20.66 13.76 9.00
CA GLY A 402 21.74 12.79 9.07
C GLY A 402 23.11 13.42 9.33
N ALA A 403 24.07 12.57 9.70
CA ALA A 403 25.49 12.96 9.79
C ALA A 403 26.17 12.90 8.40
N ALA A 404 27.48 13.11 8.35
CA ALA A 404 28.26 12.77 7.17
C ALA A 404 28.01 11.31 6.74
N ASP A 405 28.02 11.05 5.44
CA ASP A 405 27.77 9.72 4.86
C ASP A 405 26.43 9.08 5.31
N SER A 406 25.36 9.89 5.36
CA SER A 406 24.02 9.41 5.74
C SER A 406 23.10 9.19 4.55
N ILE A 407 23.40 9.75 3.37
CA ILE A 407 22.60 9.58 2.16
C ILE A 407 23.43 8.83 1.12
N PHE A 408 23.11 7.55 0.94
CA PHE A 408 23.85 6.66 0.05
C PHE A 408 23.23 6.64 -1.35
N PHE A 409 24.02 6.96 -2.37
CA PHE A 409 23.65 6.73 -3.75
C PHE A 409 24.06 5.33 -4.19
N ASN A 410 23.10 4.58 -4.70
CA ASN A 410 23.32 3.27 -5.31
C ASN A 410 23.09 3.35 -6.82
N PHE A 411 24.16 3.38 -7.60
CA PHE A 411 24.14 3.43 -9.05
C PHE A 411 23.98 2.03 -9.66
N THR A 412 22.85 1.79 -10.32
CA THR A 412 22.48 0.45 -10.78
C THR A 412 22.97 0.08 -12.18
N ASN A 413 23.47 1.05 -12.95
CA ASN A 413 23.93 0.84 -14.33
C ASN A 413 25.43 1.13 -14.48
N ALA A 414 26.28 0.18 -14.06
CA ALA A 414 27.75 0.35 -14.10
C ALA A 414 28.34 0.45 -15.52
N GLY A 415 27.62 0.02 -16.56
CA GLY A 415 28.13 -0.07 -17.94
C GLY A 415 28.40 1.27 -18.63
N ASP A 416 27.84 2.37 -18.14
CA ASP A 416 27.93 3.70 -18.77
C ASP A 416 28.79 4.69 -17.97
N ALA A 417 29.52 4.21 -16.96
CA ALA A 417 30.42 5.04 -16.18
C ALA A 417 31.56 5.55 -17.08
N GLN A 418 31.66 6.86 -17.24
CA GLN A 418 32.75 7.49 -17.99
C GLN A 418 33.61 8.31 -17.04
N ALA A 419 34.90 7.98 -16.95
CA ALA A 419 35.84 8.75 -16.15
C ALA A 419 35.87 10.22 -16.64
N GLY A 420 35.76 11.16 -15.71
CA GLY A 420 35.66 12.59 -15.98
C GLY A 420 34.24 13.09 -16.30
N ALA A 421 33.27 12.19 -16.50
CA ALA A 421 31.88 12.60 -16.73
C ALA A 421 31.23 13.12 -15.44
N THR A 422 30.29 14.06 -15.62
CA THR A 422 29.49 14.62 -14.53
C THR A 422 28.02 14.39 -14.81
N TYR A 423 27.33 13.80 -13.84
CA TYR A 423 25.91 13.48 -13.92
C TYR A 423 25.13 14.39 -12.98
N ASN A 424 24.05 15.00 -13.48
CA ASN A 424 23.11 15.73 -12.65
C ASN A 424 22.18 14.72 -11.97
N LEU A 425 21.99 14.83 -10.66
CA LEU A 425 21.21 13.88 -9.87
C LEU A 425 19.91 14.50 -9.39
N ILE A 426 20.00 15.67 -8.74
CA ILE A 426 18.86 16.35 -8.13
C ILE A 426 18.89 17.84 -8.49
N HIS A 427 17.79 18.34 -9.06
CA HIS A 427 17.55 19.76 -9.28
C HIS A 427 16.62 20.30 -8.18
N PHE A 428 17.11 21.26 -7.39
CA PHE A 428 16.36 21.95 -6.35
C PHE A 428 15.68 23.23 -6.88
N GLY A 429 14.65 23.69 -6.15
CA GLY A 429 13.97 24.95 -6.41
C GLY A 429 14.91 26.17 -6.44
N THR A 430 14.49 27.28 -7.04
CA THR A 430 15.30 28.52 -7.15
C THR A 430 15.66 29.14 -5.82
N ASP A 431 14.78 29.02 -4.82
CA ASP A 431 14.93 29.63 -3.50
C ASP A 431 15.42 28.59 -2.46
N ALA A 432 15.75 27.40 -2.94
CA ALA A 432 16.25 26.28 -2.18
C ALA A 432 17.76 26.37 -2.00
N ARG A 433 18.23 27.26 -1.13
CA ARG A 433 19.57 27.08 -0.56
C ARG A 433 19.53 25.78 0.24
N THR A 434 20.08 24.71 -0.32
CA THR A 434 19.94 23.34 0.18
C THR A 434 20.54 23.22 1.59
N SER A 435 19.81 22.58 2.51
CA SER A 435 20.29 22.32 3.86
C SER A 435 21.17 21.07 3.97
N ILE A 436 21.21 20.26 2.91
CA ILE A 436 22.07 19.07 2.84
C ILE A 436 23.45 19.52 2.39
N VAL A 437 24.48 19.21 3.17
CA VAL A 437 25.86 19.50 2.77
C VAL A 437 26.45 18.33 1.98
N SER A 438 27.40 18.60 1.09
CA SER A 438 27.94 17.57 0.17
C SER A 438 28.58 16.38 0.89
N THR A 439 29.06 16.56 2.13
CA THR A 439 29.65 15.50 2.96
C THR A 439 28.63 14.53 3.53
N GLU A 440 27.33 14.81 3.43
CA GLU A 440 26.29 13.85 3.81
C GLU A 440 26.04 12.79 2.74
N TYR A 441 26.49 13.03 1.51
CA TYR A 441 26.34 12.10 0.40
C TYR A 441 27.54 11.16 0.29
N ALA A 442 27.24 9.87 0.16
CA ALA A 442 28.23 8.84 -0.08
C ALA A 442 27.77 7.87 -1.18
N LEU A 443 28.72 7.16 -1.78
CA LEU A 443 28.39 5.99 -2.60
C LEU A 443 28.02 4.82 -1.69
N SER A 444 27.02 4.04 -2.08
CA SER A 444 26.75 2.76 -1.43
C SER A 444 27.92 1.81 -1.62
N GLN A 445 28.07 0.84 -0.72
CA GLN A 445 29.09 -0.21 -0.88
C GLN A 445 28.91 -0.96 -2.21
N GLU A 446 27.68 -1.23 -2.62
CA GLU A 446 27.37 -1.87 -3.91
C GLU A 446 27.90 -1.05 -5.10
N SER A 447 27.79 0.28 -5.06
CA SER A 447 28.35 1.15 -6.11
C SER A 447 29.87 1.14 -6.10
N ILE A 448 30.49 1.18 -4.91
CA ILE A 448 31.94 1.10 -4.77
C ILE A 448 32.46 -0.24 -5.31
N ASP A 449 31.80 -1.34 -4.96
CA ASP A 449 32.14 -2.69 -5.43
C ASP A 449 31.93 -2.83 -6.95
N ALA A 450 30.94 -2.12 -7.51
CA ALA A 450 30.74 -2.00 -8.95
C ALA A 450 31.76 -1.07 -9.65
N GLY A 451 32.73 -0.52 -8.92
CA GLY A 451 33.85 0.26 -9.47
C GLY A 451 33.59 1.77 -9.55
N TRP A 452 32.50 2.29 -8.97
CA TRP A 452 32.24 3.72 -8.98
C TRP A 452 33.19 4.45 -8.03
N VAL A 453 33.90 5.43 -8.58
CA VAL A 453 34.73 6.37 -7.80
C VAL A 453 34.47 7.78 -8.28
N GLY A 454 34.13 8.67 -7.37
CA GLY A 454 33.82 10.06 -7.70
C GLY A 454 33.45 10.89 -6.49
N ASN A 455 33.08 12.14 -6.74
CA ASN A 455 32.73 13.09 -5.69
C ASN A 455 31.37 13.74 -5.97
N PHE A 456 30.63 14.01 -4.90
CA PHE A 456 29.43 14.83 -4.93
C PHE A 456 29.79 16.31 -4.84
N SER A 457 29.14 17.12 -5.67
CA SER A 457 29.29 18.57 -5.64
C SER A 457 27.98 19.25 -6.04
N TYR A 458 27.84 20.51 -5.66
CA TYR A 458 26.78 21.36 -6.19
C TYR A 458 27.29 22.13 -7.41
N SER A 459 26.41 22.37 -8.38
CA SER A 459 26.65 23.34 -9.46
C SER A 459 26.96 24.74 -8.91
N ASP A 460 27.53 25.61 -9.74
CA ASP A 460 27.94 26.98 -9.33
C ASP A 460 26.78 27.83 -8.79
N ASN A 461 25.55 27.55 -9.23
CA ASN A 461 24.34 28.20 -8.73
C ASN A 461 23.81 27.59 -7.42
N GLY A 462 24.42 26.51 -6.91
CA GLY A 462 24.03 25.80 -5.69
C GLY A 462 22.78 24.93 -5.80
N ARG A 463 22.21 24.77 -7.01
CA ARG A 463 20.86 24.20 -7.20
C ARG A 463 20.82 22.78 -7.73
N THR A 464 21.92 22.29 -8.28
CA THR A 464 21.98 20.94 -8.84
C THR A 464 23.01 20.13 -8.08
N LEU A 465 22.57 19.06 -7.42
CA LEU A 465 23.49 18.03 -6.94
C LEU A 465 24.03 17.26 -8.14
N ARG A 466 25.35 17.12 -8.19
CA ARG A 466 26.09 16.45 -9.25
C ARG A 466 27.00 15.39 -8.67
N PHE A 467 27.26 14.36 -9.47
CA PHE A 467 28.31 13.39 -9.21
C PHE A 467 29.31 13.40 -10.37
N THR A 468 30.57 13.66 -10.05
CA THR A 468 31.66 13.64 -11.02
C THR A 468 32.48 12.38 -10.82
N VAL A 469 32.55 11.54 -11.85
CA VAL A 469 33.33 10.30 -11.84
C VAL A 469 34.80 10.65 -11.94
N SER A 470 35.58 10.34 -10.92
CA SER A 470 37.04 10.56 -10.93
C SER A 470 37.79 9.40 -11.58
N ALA A 471 37.28 8.19 -11.42
CA ALA A 471 37.78 6.99 -12.06
C ALA A 471 36.66 5.96 -12.16
N VAL A 472 36.73 5.11 -13.18
CA VAL A 472 35.93 3.89 -13.23
C VAL A 472 36.90 2.78 -12.89
N GLY A 473 36.71 2.15 -11.72
CA GLY A 473 37.51 1.02 -11.30
C GLY A 473 37.39 -0.08 -12.35
N SER A 474 38.50 -0.44 -12.99
CA SER A 474 38.56 -1.62 -13.84
C SER A 474 38.43 -2.86 -12.96
N THR A 475 37.22 -3.29 -12.65
CA THR A 475 36.96 -4.62 -12.05
C THR A 475 36.95 -5.72 -13.12
N ILE A 476 37.79 -5.58 -14.15
CA ILE A 476 38.36 -6.73 -14.83
C ILE A 476 39.80 -6.81 -14.32
N PRO A 477 40.20 -7.86 -13.57
CA PRO A 477 41.63 -8.14 -13.43
C PRO A 477 42.14 -8.31 -14.86
N GLU A 478 42.94 -7.37 -15.36
CA GLU A 478 43.49 -7.49 -16.69
C GLU A 478 44.14 -8.88 -16.81
N PRO A 479 43.85 -9.66 -17.86
CA PRO A 479 44.50 -10.94 -18.11
C PRO A 479 46.03 -10.82 -18.10
N GLY A 480 46.58 -9.61 -18.29
CA GLY A 480 48.00 -9.31 -18.29
C GLY A 480 48.73 -9.71 -17.00
N THR A 481 48.19 -9.48 -15.81
CA THR A 481 48.93 -9.77 -14.56
C THR A 481 48.95 -11.28 -14.24
N VAL A 482 47.84 -11.98 -14.53
CA VAL A 482 47.74 -13.44 -14.35
C VAL A 482 48.48 -14.18 -15.46
N ALA A 483 48.46 -13.68 -16.71
CA ALA A 483 49.25 -14.22 -17.81
C ALA A 483 50.75 -13.94 -17.65
N LEU A 484 51.16 -12.84 -17.03
CA LEU A 484 52.57 -12.58 -16.71
C LEU A 484 53.07 -13.53 -15.61
N LEU A 485 52.30 -13.77 -14.55
CA LEU A 485 52.66 -14.76 -13.53
C LEU A 485 52.65 -16.20 -14.07
N ALA A 486 51.66 -16.56 -14.89
CA ALA A 486 51.63 -17.87 -15.55
C ALA A 486 52.75 -18.03 -16.59
N GLY A 487 53.06 -16.99 -17.35
CA GLY A 487 54.14 -16.95 -18.32
C GLY A 487 55.53 -17.06 -17.67
N ILE A 488 55.75 -16.39 -16.54
CA ILE A 488 56.98 -16.50 -15.76
C ILE A 488 57.11 -17.92 -15.16
N ALA A 489 56.02 -18.49 -14.64
CA ALA A 489 56.03 -19.87 -14.10
C ALA A 489 56.37 -20.92 -15.18
N VAL A 490 55.86 -20.76 -16.41
CA VAL A 490 56.19 -21.63 -17.55
C VAL A 490 57.64 -21.46 -18.01
N LEU A 491 58.16 -20.23 -18.01
CA LEU A 491 59.56 -19.97 -18.40
C LEU A 491 60.56 -20.57 -17.39
N VAL A 492 60.25 -20.49 -16.09
CA VAL A 492 61.07 -21.09 -15.02
C VAL A 492 61.02 -22.63 -15.08
N ALA A 493 59.85 -23.23 -15.35
CA ALA A 493 59.71 -24.68 -15.51
C ALA A 493 60.44 -25.21 -16.76
N ALA A 494 60.41 -24.47 -17.87
CA ALA A 494 61.14 -24.82 -19.11
C ALA A 494 62.67 -24.68 -18.95
N GLY A 495 63.13 -23.68 -18.18
CA GLY A 495 64.54 -23.51 -17.84
C GLY A 495 65.10 -24.63 -16.95
N ALA A 496 64.30 -25.10 -15.98
CA ALA A 496 64.68 -26.19 -15.08
C ALA A 496 64.73 -27.57 -15.78
N THR A 497 63.88 -27.81 -16.77
CA THR A 497 63.88 -29.08 -17.54
C THR A 497 65.01 -29.15 -18.56
N ARG A 498 65.42 -28.03 -19.20
CA ARG A 498 66.60 -28.02 -20.09
C ARG A 498 67.92 -28.30 -19.35
N ARG A 499 68.03 -27.92 -18.07
CA ARG A 499 69.27 -28.15 -17.28
C ARG A 499 69.47 -29.61 -16.85
N ARG A 500 68.44 -30.46 -16.93
CA ARG A 500 68.51 -31.90 -16.63
C ARG A 500 68.81 -32.80 -17.84
N LEU A 501 68.81 -32.26 -19.06
CA LEU A 501 69.08 -33.02 -20.29
C LEU A 501 70.52 -32.85 -20.81
N PHE A 502 71.35 -32.05 -20.13
CA PHE A 502 72.76 -31.79 -20.50
C PHE A 502 73.75 -32.00 -19.34
N SER A 503 73.38 -32.77 -18.32
CA SER A 503 74.29 -33.24 -17.25
C SER A 503 74.42 -34.74 -17.26
#